data_AF-A0A662ISL7-F1
#
_entry.id   AF-A0A662ISL7-F1
#
_cell.length_a   1.000
_cell.length_b   1.000
_cell.length_c   1.000
_cell.angle_alpha   90.00
_cell.angle_beta   90.00
_cell.angle_gamma   90.00
#
_symmetry.space_group_name_H-M   'P 1'
#
loop_
_entity.id
_entity.type
_entity.pdbx_description
1 polymer ?
#
loop_
_entity_poly.entity_id
_entity_poly.type
_entity_poly.pdbx_seq_one_letter_code
_entity_poly.pdbx_strand_id
1 'polypeptide(L)'
;MEEFLERLERIERKLDEILSLLKASKGQAVSQEDLEGLNWRPYPSGEGEWIFIDEAPQGLVEALRSRGGSMVVGGYRYTLREGRAKRFVARRRV
;
A
#
# COMPACT_ATOMS: atom_id res chain seq x y z
N MET A 1 43.10 -10.37 9.50
CA MET A 1 42.36 -9.13 9.86
C MET A 1 41.75 -8.50 8.61
N GLU A 2 42.50 -8.43 7.51
CA GLU A 2 42.01 -8.01 6.18
C GLU A 2 40.84 -8.85 5.62
N GLU A 3 40.92 -10.18 5.67
CA GLU A 3 39.84 -11.04 5.15
C GLU A 3 38.49 -10.82 5.85
N PHE A 4 38.52 -10.45 7.13
CA PHE A 4 37.32 -10.14 7.91
C PHE A 4 36.70 -8.81 7.47
N LEU A 5 37.53 -7.83 7.12
CA LEU A 5 37.10 -6.51 6.63
C LEU A 5 36.50 -6.61 5.22
N GLU A 6 37.13 -7.37 4.32
CA GLU A 6 36.58 -7.62 2.99
C GLU A 6 35.22 -8.32 3.05
N ARG A 7 35.08 -9.27 3.98
CA ARG A 7 33.82 -9.98 4.20
C ARG A 7 32.74 -9.04 4.74
N LEU A 8 33.09 -8.10 5.62
CA LEU A 8 32.18 -7.07 6.12
C LEU A 8 31.71 -6.13 5.02
N GLU A 9 32.62 -5.56 4.23
CA GLU A 9 32.27 -4.67 3.11
C GLU A 9 31.36 -5.36 2.10
N ARG A 10 31.62 -6.64 1.81
CA ARG A 10 30.78 -7.42 0.88
C ARG A 10 29.38 -7.65 1.44
N ILE A 11 29.25 -7.82 2.76
CA ILE A 11 27.95 -7.96 3.44
C ILE A 11 27.22 -6.62 3.40
N GLU A 12 27.89 -5.50 3.68
CA GLU A 12 27.29 -4.17 3.63
C GLU A 12 26.74 -3.84 2.24
N ARG A 13 27.51 -4.10 1.17
CA ARG A 13 27.04 -3.88 -0.21
C ARG A 13 25.82 -4.74 -0.54
N LYS A 14 25.81 -6.00 -0.12
CA LYS A 14 24.65 -6.88 -0.32
C LYS A 14 23.42 -6.42 0.46
N LEU A 15 23.60 -5.91 1.67
CA LEU A 15 22.51 -5.35 2.46
C LEU A 15 21.93 -4.10 1.79
N ASP A 16 22.77 -3.22 1.26
CA ASP A 16 22.33 -2.02 0.55
C ASP A 16 21.57 -2.36 -0.75
N GLU A 17 22.07 -3.36 -1.50
CA GLU A 17 21.41 -3.87 -2.70
C GLU A 17 20.05 -4.50 -2.39
N ILE A 18 19.96 -5.32 -1.33
CA ILE A 18 18.69 -5.89 -0.86
C ILE A 18 17.74 -4.79 -0.38
N LEU A 19 18.23 -3.78 0.35
CA LEU A 19 17.42 -2.64 0.79
C LEU A 19 16.91 -1.82 -0.38
N SER A 20 17.73 -1.59 -1.41
CA SER A 20 17.34 -0.89 -2.63
C SER A 20 16.27 -1.67 -3.39
N LEU A 21 16.45 -2.99 -3.55
CA LEU A 21 15.47 -3.89 -4.15
C LEU A 21 14.19 -3.97 -3.31
N LEU A 22 14.27 -3.92 -1.99
CA LEU A 22 13.11 -3.87 -1.10
C LEU A 22 12.40 -2.52 -1.13
N LYS A 23 13.10 -1.40 -1.31
CA LYS A 23 12.50 -0.07 -1.52
C LYS A 23 11.84 0.03 -2.89
N ALA A 24 12.43 -0.59 -3.91
CA ALA A 24 11.84 -0.67 -5.24
C ALA A 24 10.67 -1.67 -5.33
N SER A 25 10.69 -2.76 -4.55
CA SER A 25 9.64 -3.81 -4.54
C SER A 25 8.55 -3.61 -3.49
N LYS A 26 8.82 -2.87 -2.39
CA LYS A 26 7.76 -2.21 -1.63
C LYS A 26 7.23 -1.08 -2.51
N GLY A 27 6.37 -1.45 -3.46
CA GLY A 27 5.42 -0.52 -4.06
C GLY A 27 4.91 0.38 -2.94
N GLN A 28 5.13 1.68 -3.12
CA GLN A 28 4.86 2.78 -2.19
C GLN A 28 4.08 2.31 -0.97
N ALA A 29 4.73 2.27 0.20
CA ALA A 29 3.98 2.26 1.44
C ALA A 29 3.00 3.44 1.34
N VAL A 30 1.72 3.13 1.08
CA VAL A 30 0.76 4.17 0.73
C VAL A 30 0.58 4.98 2.00
N SER A 31 1.16 6.18 2.03
CA SER A 31 1.11 7.02 3.20
C SER A 31 -0.34 7.46 3.37
N GLN A 32 -0.76 7.67 4.62
CA GLN A 32 -2.11 8.16 4.89
C GLN A 32 -2.41 9.44 4.10
N GLU A 33 -1.41 10.32 3.95
CA GLU A 33 -1.49 11.56 3.19
C GLU A 33 -1.80 11.32 1.70
N ASP A 34 -1.15 10.33 1.08
CA ASP A 34 -1.43 9.90 -0.30
C ASP A 34 -2.86 9.37 -0.44
N LEU A 35 -3.37 8.69 0.61
CA LEU A 35 -4.73 8.19 0.63
C LEU A 35 -5.75 9.29 0.89
N GLU A 36 -5.43 10.34 1.64
CA GLU A 36 -6.37 11.43 1.91
C GLU A 36 -6.58 12.33 0.70
N GLY A 37 -5.56 12.51 -0.14
CA GLY A 37 -5.62 13.33 -1.35
C GLY A 37 -6.36 12.72 -2.55
N LEU A 38 -6.85 11.49 -2.46
CA LEU A 38 -7.55 10.85 -3.58
C LEU A 38 -8.98 11.40 -3.75
N ASN A 39 -9.52 11.25 -4.96
CA ASN A 39 -10.89 11.68 -5.29
C ASN A 39 -11.95 10.70 -4.77
N TRP A 40 -12.08 10.64 -3.45
CA TRP A 40 -13.05 9.79 -2.77
C TRP A 40 -14.47 10.26 -3.04
N ARG A 41 -15.28 9.33 -3.54
CA ARG A 41 -16.69 9.56 -3.82
C ARG A 41 -17.50 9.16 -2.59
N PRO A 42 -18.29 10.07 -1.99
CA PRO A 42 -19.14 9.69 -0.87
C PRO A 42 -20.18 8.67 -1.31
N TYR A 43 -20.57 7.77 -0.40
CA TYR A 43 -21.73 6.93 -0.65
C TYR A 43 -23.01 7.78 -0.62
N PRO A 44 -24.01 7.46 -1.48
CA PRO A 44 -25.30 8.16 -1.47
C PRO A 44 -26.12 7.88 -0.19
N SER A 45 -25.78 6.85 0.57
CA SER A 45 -26.38 6.54 1.87
C SER A 45 -25.36 5.83 2.76
N GLY A 46 -25.11 6.37 3.96
CA GLY A 46 -24.19 5.80 4.95
C GLY A 46 -22.95 6.64 5.23
N GLU A 47 -22.10 6.11 6.11
CA GLU A 47 -20.81 6.72 6.47
C GLU A 47 -19.68 6.02 5.74
N GLY A 48 -18.97 6.76 4.90
CA GLY A 48 -17.81 6.27 4.16
C GLY A 48 -17.78 6.77 2.73
N GLU A 49 -16.67 6.50 2.09
CA GLU A 49 -16.41 6.93 0.73
C GLU A 49 -15.78 5.80 -0.06
N TRP A 50 -15.76 5.93 -1.38
CA TRP A 50 -15.24 4.90 -2.26
C TRP A 50 -14.52 5.49 -3.46
N ILE A 51 -13.62 4.72 -4.04
CA ILE A 51 -12.89 5.06 -5.25
C ILE A 51 -12.75 3.81 -6.11
N PHE A 52 -12.83 3.93 -7.43
CA PHE A 52 -12.60 2.79 -8.30
C PHE A 52 -11.14 2.31 -8.19
N ILE A 53 -10.91 0.99 -8.33
CA ILE A 53 -9.54 0.44 -8.29
C ILE A 53 -8.64 0.99 -9.41
N ASP A 54 -9.24 1.53 -10.46
CA ASP A 54 -8.57 2.13 -11.63
C ASP A 54 -8.05 3.55 -11.31
N GLU A 55 -8.74 4.25 -10.40
CA GLU A 55 -8.37 5.58 -9.90
C GLU A 55 -7.54 5.50 -8.61
N ALA A 56 -7.47 4.32 -7.98
CA ALA A 56 -6.73 4.10 -6.74
C ALA A 56 -5.25 3.79 -7.03
N PRO A 57 -4.33 4.19 -6.14
CA PRO A 57 -2.92 3.82 -6.28
C PRO A 57 -2.75 2.30 -6.25
N GLN A 58 -1.97 1.78 -7.19
CA GLN A 58 -1.80 0.33 -7.40
C GLN A 58 -1.27 -0.37 -6.15
N GLY A 59 -0.36 0.30 -5.41
CA GLY A 59 0.15 -0.19 -4.12
C GLY A 59 -0.93 -0.42 -3.06
N LEU A 60 -1.99 0.41 -3.03
CA LEU A 60 -3.12 0.20 -2.11
C LEU A 60 -3.92 -1.04 -2.50
N VAL A 61 -4.19 -1.20 -3.80
CA VAL A 61 -4.96 -2.33 -4.33
C VAL A 61 -4.20 -3.64 -4.10
N GLU A 62 -2.89 -3.66 -4.32
CA GLU A 62 -2.04 -4.82 -4.05
C GLU A 62 -1.96 -5.12 -2.54
N ALA A 63 -1.79 -4.10 -1.70
CA ALA A 63 -1.78 -4.28 -0.24
C ALA A 63 -3.12 -4.84 0.27
N LEU A 64 -4.25 -4.35 -0.24
CA LEU A 64 -5.57 -4.88 0.06
C LEU A 64 -5.70 -6.33 -0.41
N ARG A 65 -5.31 -6.65 -1.65
CA ARG A 65 -5.38 -8.03 -2.18
C ARG A 65 -4.51 -8.99 -1.36
N SER A 66 -3.28 -8.59 -1.03
CA SER A 66 -2.34 -9.38 -0.25
C SER A 66 -2.86 -9.68 1.16
N ARG A 67 -3.62 -8.74 1.76
CA ARG A 67 -4.21 -8.88 3.11
C ARG A 67 -5.61 -9.50 3.14
N GLY A 68 -6.09 -10.06 2.03
CA GLY A 68 -7.41 -10.70 1.98
C GLY A 68 -8.59 -9.74 1.78
N GLY A 69 -8.34 -8.56 1.23
CA GLY A 69 -9.37 -7.61 0.79
C GLY A 69 -9.71 -6.51 1.80
N SER A 70 -9.05 -6.43 2.95
CA SER A 70 -9.25 -5.32 3.90
C SER A 70 -7.97 -4.94 4.64
N MET A 71 -7.82 -3.66 4.95
CA MET A 71 -6.70 -3.16 5.76
C MET A 71 -7.08 -1.89 6.52
N VAL A 72 -6.42 -1.63 7.65
CA VAL A 72 -6.57 -0.39 8.40
C VAL A 72 -5.29 0.42 8.27
N VAL A 73 -5.42 1.66 7.83
CA VAL A 73 -4.30 2.61 7.68
C VAL A 73 -4.78 3.96 8.20
N GLY A 74 -4.01 4.59 9.10
CA GLY A 74 -4.31 5.96 9.51
C GLY A 74 -5.67 6.20 10.16
N GLY A 75 -6.23 5.20 10.87
CA GLY A 75 -7.57 5.31 11.46
C GLY A 75 -8.74 5.13 10.47
N TYR A 76 -8.46 4.78 9.22
CA TYR A 76 -9.46 4.38 8.23
C TYR A 76 -9.33 2.90 7.90
N ARG A 77 -10.46 2.21 7.81
CA ARG A 77 -10.57 0.87 7.27
C ARG A 77 -10.86 0.95 5.78
N TYR A 78 -9.92 0.47 4.99
CA TYR A 78 -10.04 0.28 3.56
C TYR A 78 -10.50 -1.15 3.29
N THR A 79 -11.43 -1.33 2.37
CA THR A 79 -11.98 -2.62 1.99
C THR A 79 -12.15 -2.67 0.49
N LEU A 80 -11.57 -3.68 -0.13
CA LEU A 80 -11.77 -3.99 -1.53
C LEU A 80 -13.15 -4.64 -1.69
N ARG A 81 -14.00 -4.03 -2.49
CA ARG A 81 -15.33 -4.55 -2.83
C ARG A 81 -15.51 -4.65 -4.33
N GLU A 82 -16.38 -5.56 -4.74
CA GLU A 82 -16.79 -5.72 -6.12
C GLU A 82 -18.23 -5.22 -6.25
N GLY A 83 -18.42 -4.20 -7.08
CA GLY A 83 -19.75 -3.70 -7.44
C GLY A 83 -20.35 -4.45 -8.61
N ARG A 84 -21.54 -4.03 -9.04
CA ARG A 84 -22.25 -4.62 -10.20
C ARG A 84 -21.48 -4.55 -11.52
N ALA A 85 -20.57 -3.59 -11.67
CA ALA A 85 -19.85 -3.35 -12.93
C ALA A 85 -18.31 -3.31 -12.77
N LYS A 86 -17.81 -2.86 -11.61
CA LYS A 86 -16.37 -2.69 -11.36
C LYS A 86 -16.02 -2.90 -9.89
N ARG A 87 -14.76 -3.23 -9.64
CA ARG A 87 -14.17 -3.25 -8.30
C ARG A 87 -13.87 -1.84 -7.83
N PHE A 88 -14.03 -1.61 -6.54
CA PHE A 88 -13.75 -0.33 -5.88
C PHE A 88 -13.18 -0.57 -4.49
N VAL A 89 -12.41 0.41 -4.01
CA VAL A 89 -11.97 0.46 -2.62
C VAL A 89 -12.95 1.34 -1.87
N ALA A 90 -13.55 0.79 -0.82
CA ALA A 90 -14.35 1.54 0.14
C ALA A 90 -13.47 1.92 1.34
N ARG A 91 -13.59 3.14 1.85
CA ARG A 91 -12.99 3.57 3.11
C ARG A 91 -14.08 3.94 4.12
N ARG A 92 -13.86 3.60 5.39
CA ARG A 92 -14.69 4.04 6.51
C ARG A 92 -13.81 4.34 7.71
N ARG A 93 -14.12 5.39 8.47
CA ARG A 93 -13.44 5.70 9.72
C ARG A 93 -13.70 4.59 10.76
N VAL A 94 -12.65 4.19 11.48
CA VAL A 94 -12.72 3.15 12.53
C VAL A 94 -12.84 3.79 13.89
#